data_AF-A0A1H7FYF5-F1
#
_entry.id   AF-A0A1H7FYF5-F1
#
_cell.length_a   1.000
_cell.length_b   1.000
_cell.length_c   1.000
_cell.angle_alpha   90.00
_cell.angle_beta   90.00
_cell.angle_gamma   90.00
#
_symmetry.space_group_name_H-M   'P 1'
#
loop_
_entity.id
_entity.type
_entity.pdbx_description
1 polymer ?
#
loop_
_entity_poly.entity_id
_entity_poly.type
_entity_poly.pdbx_seq_one_letter_code
_entity_poly.pdbx_strand_id
1 'polypeptide(L)'
;MDADRELLRRARDNLDGWIYAARDEAYHDLFTGDDAAVTPEERQLLDDIDSELSVNGDEGLWGADEYEIVRGHPKNHPLSVVCTQHPEIPTEWSRGETSLTEPEREQFNDLLWDYCERIRRYVQDEVNEFVGAAGMPEN
;
A
#
# COMPACT_ATOMS: atom_id res chain seq x y z
N MET A 1 16.78 0.33 -24.85
CA MET A 1 17.65 0.98 -23.84
C MET A 1 17.13 2.36 -23.47
N ASP A 2 17.03 3.33 -24.38
CA ASP A 2 16.45 4.65 -24.04
C ASP A 2 14.92 4.63 -23.90
N ALA A 3 14.22 3.90 -24.78
CA ALA A 3 12.77 3.71 -24.67
C ALA A 3 12.34 3.07 -23.34
N ASP A 4 13.05 2.03 -22.88
CA ASP A 4 12.75 1.36 -21.60
C ASP A 4 13.03 2.27 -20.39
N ARG A 5 14.04 3.15 -20.49
CA ARG A 5 14.34 4.13 -19.43
C ARG A 5 13.27 5.23 -19.39
N GLU A 6 12.82 5.69 -20.54
CA GLU A 6 11.77 6.69 -20.64
C GLU A 6 10.42 6.15 -20.17
N LEU A 7 10.08 4.90 -20.53
CA LEU A 7 8.89 4.22 -20.03
C LEU A 7 8.90 4.10 -18.50
N LEU A 8 10.02 3.64 -17.93
CA LEU A 8 10.19 3.55 -16.48
C LEU A 8 10.05 4.91 -15.79
N ARG A 9 10.64 5.96 -16.37
CA ARG A 9 10.55 7.33 -15.83
C ARG A 9 9.10 7.82 -15.83
N ARG A 10 8.40 7.69 -16.96
CA ARG A 10 7.00 8.10 -17.06
C ARG A 10 6.07 7.31 -16.15
N ALA A 11 6.32 6.01 -15.96
CA ALA A 11 5.55 5.22 -15.01
C ALA A 11 5.77 5.72 -13.57
N ARG A 12 7.01 6.05 -13.19
CA ARG A 12 7.32 6.65 -11.89
C ARG A 12 6.68 8.02 -11.68
N ASP A 13 6.58 8.83 -12.74
CA ASP A 13 5.89 10.14 -12.67
C ASP A 13 4.38 10.01 -12.34
N ASN A 14 3.77 8.83 -12.51
CA ASN A 14 2.37 8.56 -12.18
C ASN A 14 2.20 7.78 -10.85
N LEU A 15 3.28 7.28 -10.26
CA LEU A 15 3.25 6.32 -9.17
C LEU A 15 2.51 6.84 -7.93
N ASP A 16 2.78 8.07 -7.50
CA ASP A 16 2.14 8.65 -6.32
C ASP A 16 0.60 8.73 -6.47
N GLY A 17 0.12 9.04 -7.68
CA GLY A 17 -1.30 9.07 -7.97
C GLY A 17 -1.95 7.68 -7.92
N TRP A 18 -1.24 6.66 -8.43
CA TRP A 18 -1.70 5.28 -8.37
C TRP A 18 -1.71 4.73 -6.94
N ILE A 19 -0.67 5.02 -6.15
CA ILE A 19 -0.64 4.64 -4.72
C ILE A 19 -1.81 5.27 -3.98
N TYR A 20 -2.06 6.57 -4.20
CA TYR A 20 -3.18 7.26 -3.56
C TYR A 20 -4.53 6.60 -3.84
N ALA A 21 -4.83 6.28 -5.10
CA ALA A 21 -6.07 5.59 -5.46
C ALA A 21 -6.12 4.16 -4.90
N ALA A 22 -5.01 3.42 -4.98
CA ALA A 22 -4.92 2.06 -4.51
C ALA A 22 -5.06 1.93 -2.98
N ARG A 23 -4.59 2.92 -2.21
CA ARG A 23 -4.80 2.99 -0.75
C ARG A 23 -6.29 3.06 -0.41
N ASP A 24 -7.04 3.92 -1.08
CA ASP A 24 -8.49 4.06 -0.87
C ASP A 24 -9.23 2.74 -1.18
N GLU A 25 -8.92 2.13 -2.33
CA GLU A 25 -9.52 0.85 -2.72
C GLU A 25 -9.16 -0.29 -1.76
N ALA A 26 -7.87 -0.43 -1.42
CA ALA A 26 -7.42 -1.48 -0.50
C ALA A 26 -8.01 -1.29 0.90
N TYR A 27 -8.17 -0.04 1.36
CA TYR A 27 -8.77 0.25 2.65
C TYR A 27 -10.25 -0.15 2.65
N HIS A 28 -10.98 0.23 1.59
CA HIS A 28 -12.37 -0.13 1.45
C HIS A 28 -12.57 -1.66 1.44
N ASP A 29 -11.75 -2.39 0.68
CA ASP A 29 -11.87 -3.84 0.54
C ASP A 29 -11.53 -4.64 1.80
N LEU A 30 -10.71 -4.09 2.68
CA LEU A 30 -10.28 -4.77 3.91
C LEU A 30 -11.04 -4.34 5.14
N PHE A 31 -11.42 -3.07 5.24
CA PHE A 31 -11.88 -2.47 6.50
C PHE A 31 -13.31 -1.94 6.42
N THR A 32 -13.98 -2.06 5.26
CA THR A 32 -15.34 -1.54 5.04
C THR A 32 -16.29 -2.61 4.54
N GLY A 33 -17.57 -2.50 4.92
CA GLY A 33 -18.64 -3.41 4.50
C GLY A 33 -18.83 -4.63 5.41
N ASP A 34 -19.75 -5.51 5.02
CA ASP A 34 -20.14 -6.69 5.81
C ASP A 34 -19.07 -7.80 5.78
N ASP A 35 -18.18 -7.79 4.78
CA ASP A 35 -17.08 -8.75 4.59
C ASP A 35 -15.72 -8.21 5.07
N ALA A 36 -15.71 -7.14 5.87
CA ALA A 36 -14.48 -6.56 6.41
C ALA A 36 -13.67 -7.60 7.21
N ALA A 37 -12.35 -7.53 7.09
CA ALA A 37 -11.40 -8.40 7.79
C ALA A 37 -11.31 -8.09 9.29
N VAL A 38 -11.89 -6.97 9.72
CA VAL A 38 -11.91 -6.50 11.11
C VAL A 38 -13.33 -6.17 11.55
N THR A 39 -13.55 -6.27 12.85
CA THR A 39 -14.73 -5.74 13.52
C THR A 39 -14.71 -4.20 13.56
N PRO A 40 -15.86 -3.55 13.80
CA PRO A 40 -15.92 -2.10 13.98
C PRO A 40 -15.02 -1.58 15.12
N GLU A 41 -14.89 -2.34 16.22
CA GLU A 41 -14.04 -2.02 17.35
C GLU A 41 -12.55 -2.09 17.00
N GLU A 42 -12.14 -3.15 16.29
CA GLU A 42 -10.77 -3.31 15.80
C GLU A 42 -10.39 -2.22 14.79
N ARG A 43 -11.31 -1.85 13.90
CA ARG A 43 -11.08 -0.73 12.98
C ARG A 43 -10.90 0.59 13.72
N GLN A 44 -11.77 0.88 14.70
CA GLN A 44 -11.65 2.10 15.50
C GLN A 44 -10.34 2.14 16.28
N LEU A 45 -9.86 0.98 16.74
CA LEU A 45 -8.56 0.84 17.39
C LEU A 45 -7.40 1.13 16.42
N LEU A 46 -7.45 0.65 15.18
CA LEU A 46 -6.47 1.00 14.15
C LEU A 46 -6.46 2.50 13.83
N ASP A 47 -7.63 3.13 13.75
CA ASP A 47 -7.74 4.59 13.54
C ASP A 47 -7.15 5.39 14.73
N ASP A 48 -7.32 4.88 15.96
CA ASP A 48 -6.71 5.46 17.15
C ASP A 48 -5.18 5.32 17.13
N ILE A 49 -4.66 4.15 16.77
CA ILE A 49 -3.23 3.89 16.64
C ILE A 49 -2.61 4.81 15.58
N ASP A 50 -3.22 4.86 14.38
CA ASP A 50 -2.79 5.73 13.29
C ASP A 50 -2.72 7.20 13.71
N SER A 51 -3.77 7.67 14.40
CA SER A 51 -3.84 9.03 14.92
C SER A 51 -2.71 9.32 15.90
N GLU A 52 -2.39 8.38 16.80
CA GLU A 52 -1.31 8.53 17.78
C GLU A 52 0.08 8.51 17.14
N LEU A 53 0.30 7.62 16.17
CA LEU A 53 1.56 7.59 15.43
C LEU A 53 1.75 8.87 14.62
N SER A 54 0.67 9.50 14.14
CA SER A 54 0.73 10.73 13.34
C SER A 54 0.99 12.03 14.14
N VAL A 55 0.97 11.98 15.49
CA VAL A 55 0.95 13.20 16.36
C VAL A 55 2.14 14.14 16.13
N ASN A 56 3.30 13.66 15.68
CA ASN A 56 4.50 14.48 15.45
C ASN A 56 4.76 14.83 13.98
N GLY A 57 3.77 14.63 13.10
CA GLY A 57 3.94 14.81 11.66
C GLY A 57 4.57 13.61 10.96
N ASP A 58 4.63 12.47 11.65
CA ASP A 58 4.91 11.17 11.04
C ASP A 58 3.70 10.72 10.21
N GLU A 59 3.92 9.78 9.29
CA GLU A 59 2.94 9.38 8.28
C GLU A 59 1.84 8.44 8.81
N GLY A 60 1.85 8.12 10.11
CA GLY A 60 0.89 7.21 10.73
C GLY A 60 1.08 5.75 10.27
N LEU A 61 0.02 4.95 10.38
CA LEU A 61 -0.06 3.63 9.78
C LEU A 61 -0.36 3.72 8.28
N TRP A 62 -1.28 4.60 7.88
CA TRP A 62 -1.82 4.59 6.52
C TRP A 62 -0.97 5.33 5.49
N GLY A 63 0.01 6.12 5.94
CA GLY A 63 0.94 6.83 5.08
C GLY A 63 2.32 6.21 4.99
N ALA A 64 2.70 5.36 5.94
CA ALA A 64 4.06 4.83 6.09
C ALA A 64 4.46 3.75 5.08
N ASP A 65 3.52 3.22 4.30
CA ASP A 65 3.85 2.30 3.21
C ASP A 65 4.54 3.03 2.04
N GLU A 66 5.58 2.42 1.50
CA GLU A 66 6.32 2.95 0.33
C GLU A 66 6.36 1.92 -0.79
N TYR A 67 6.31 2.39 -2.04
CA TYR A 67 6.43 1.53 -3.21
C TYR A 67 7.38 2.10 -4.25
N GLU A 68 7.98 1.19 -5.03
CA GLU A 68 8.78 1.54 -6.18
C GLU A 68 8.38 0.75 -7.42
N ILE A 69 8.54 1.39 -8.59
CA ILE A 69 8.52 0.71 -9.87
C ILE A 69 9.95 0.36 -10.26
N VAL A 70 10.19 -0.93 -10.46
CA VAL A 70 11.46 -1.50 -10.93
C VAL A 70 11.29 -2.16 -12.30
N ARG A 71 12.41 -2.50 -12.95
CA ARG A 71 12.35 -3.33 -14.15
C ARG A 71 11.93 -4.74 -13.77
N GLY A 72 10.90 -5.24 -14.43
CA GLY A 72 10.42 -6.60 -14.26
C GLY A 72 10.97 -7.55 -15.31
N HIS A 73 10.31 -8.69 -15.47
CA HIS A 73 10.66 -9.68 -16.47
C HIS A 73 10.10 -9.29 -17.85
N PRO A 74 10.95 -9.10 -18.89
CA PRO A 74 10.55 -8.52 -20.18
C PRO A 74 9.42 -9.23 -20.92
N LYS A 75 9.16 -10.50 -20.61
CA LYS A 75 8.13 -11.31 -21.28
C LYS A 75 6.74 -11.23 -20.67
N ASN A 76 6.64 -10.87 -19.38
CA ASN A 76 5.37 -10.94 -18.64
C ASN A 76 5.00 -9.56 -18.10
N HIS A 77 5.91 -8.94 -17.36
CA HIS A 77 5.73 -7.63 -16.74
C HIS A 77 7.03 -6.85 -16.94
N PRO A 78 7.16 -6.01 -17.99
CA PRO A 78 8.40 -5.27 -18.24
C PRO A 78 8.72 -4.29 -17.11
N LEU A 79 7.69 -3.84 -16.38
CA LEU A 79 7.79 -3.08 -15.14
C LEU A 79 7.11 -3.87 -14.01
N SER A 80 7.65 -3.79 -12.81
CA SER A 80 7.08 -4.43 -11.63
C SER A 80 7.03 -3.47 -10.45
N VAL A 81 5.98 -3.58 -9.65
CA VAL A 81 5.80 -2.81 -8.42
C VAL A 81 6.29 -3.65 -7.24
N VAL A 82 7.04 -3.02 -6.35
CA VAL A 82 7.51 -3.60 -5.09
C VAL A 82 7.10 -2.70 -3.93
N CYS A 83 6.66 -3.30 -2.83
CA CYS A 83 6.50 -2.62 -1.55
C CYS A 83 7.87 -2.57 -0.88
N THR A 84 8.39 -1.37 -0.62
CA THR A 84 9.71 -1.15 0.00
C THR A 84 9.62 -0.94 1.50
N GLN A 85 8.50 -0.42 1.99
CA GLN A 85 8.23 -0.21 3.40
C GLN A 85 6.80 -0.65 3.70
N HIS A 86 6.62 -1.43 4.77
CA HIS A 86 5.30 -1.81 5.28
C HIS A 86 5.05 -1.02 6.58
N PRO A 87 3.81 -0.64 6.87
CA PRO A 87 3.44 -0.08 8.15
C PRO A 87 3.42 -1.19 9.20
N GLU A 88 3.87 -0.85 10.40
CA GLU A 88 3.95 -1.77 11.52
C GLU A 88 3.59 -1.04 12.80
N ILE A 89 2.78 -1.67 13.64
CA ILE A 89 2.49 -1.18 14.99
C ILE A 89 3.71 -1.50 15.88
N PRO A 90 4.38 -0.50 16.48
CA PRO A 90 5.56 -0.74 17.31
C PRO A 90 5.26 -1.59 18.55
N THR A 91 6.24 -2.37 19.00
CA THR A 91 6.11 -3.22 20.20
C THR A 91 5.82 -2.41 21.47
N GLU A 92 6.33 -1.17 21.53
CA GLU A 92 6.15 -0.24 22.65
C GLU A 92 4.87 0.61 22.58
N TRP A 93 4.02 0.40 21.55
CA TRP A 93 2.77 1.13 21.44
C TRP A 93 1.85 0.86 22.64
N SER A 94 1.36 1.93 23.25
CA SER A 94 0.35 1.90 24.30
C SER A 94 -0.37 3.24 24.37
N ARG A 95 -1.66 3.19 24.70
CA ARG A 95 -2.53 4.34 24.92
C ARG A 95 -3.03 4.35 26.35
N GLY A 96 -2.39 5.17 27.20
CA GLY A 96 -2.71 5.22 28.63
C GLY A 96 -2.45 3.87 29.31
N GLU A 97 -3.51 3.22 29.81
CA GLU A 97 -3.43 1.87 30.41
C GLU A 97 -3.73 0.75 29.40
N THR A 98 -4.09 1.09 28.16
CA THR A 98 -4.39 0.14 27.09
C THR A 98 -3.14 -0.14 26.27
N SER A 99 -2.74 -1.40 26.16
CA SER A 99 -1.68 -1.87 25.27
C SER A 99 -2.17 -3.09 24.52
N LEU A 100 -1.73 -3.26 23.27
CA LEU A 100 -1.96 -4.51 22.56
C LEU A 100 -1.15 -5.63 23.23
N THR A 101 -1.75 -6.80 23.35
CA THR A 101 -0.96 -8.01 23.56
C THR A 101 -0.14 -8.32 22.31
N GLU A 102 0.93 -9.09 22.46
CA GLU A 102 1.76 -9.51 21.33
C GLU A 102 0.96 -10.23 20.23
N PRO A 103 0.04 -11.17 20.53
CA PRO A 103 -0.79 -11.81 19.51
C PRO A 103 -1.73 -10.85 18.77
N GLU A 104 -2.34 -9.87 19.47
CA GLU A 104 -3.22 -8.88 18.81
C GLU A 104 -2.41 -7.97 17.88
N ARG A 105 -1.21 -7.57 18.31
CA ARG A 105 -0.30 -6.77 17.48
C ARG A 105 0.16 -7.54 16.24
N GLU A 106 0.53 -8.81 16.39
CA GLU A 106 0.90 -9.67 15.25
C GLU A 106 -0.27 -9.79 14.26
N GLN A 107 -1.48 -10.03 14.76
CA GLN A 107 -2.67 -10.10 13.91
C GLN A 107 -2.91 -8.82 13.10
N PHE A 108 -2.77 -7.65 13.74
CA PHE A 108 -2.90 -6.38 13.02
C PHE A 108 -1.77 -6.13 12.03
N ASN A 109 -0.53 -6.49 12.38
CA ASN A 109 0.61 -6.35 11.46
C ASN A 109 0.48 -7.28 10.25
N ASP A 110 -0.03 -8.50 10.42
CA ASP A 110 -0.37 -9.40 9.30
C ASP A 110 -1.44 -8.79 8.40
N LEU A 111 -2.45 -8.13 8.98
CA LEU A 111 -3.48 -7.44 8.22
C LEU A 111 -2.93 -6.20 7.47
N LEU A 112 -2.03 -5.44 8.08
CA LEU A 112 -1.33 -4.31 7.46
C LEU A 112 -0.45 -4.79 6.29
N TRP A 113 0.14 -5.97 6.41
CA TRP A 113 0.85 -6.62 5.31
C TRP A 113 -0.10 -6.95 4.15
N ASP A 114 -1.26 -7.56 4.42
CA ASP A 114 -2.28 -7.87 3.41
C ASP A 114 -2.83 -6.61 2.72
N TYR A 115 -2.93 -5.50 3.45
CA TYR A 115 -3.27 -4.19 2.90
C TYR A 115 -2.23 -3.71 1.88
N CYS A 116 -0.94 -3.80 2.21
CA CYS A 116 0.14 -3.43 1.30
C CYS A 116 0.19 -4.33 0.06
N GLU A 117 -0.05 -5.64 0.21
CA GLU A 117 -0.10 -6.56 -0.93
C GLU A 117 -1.28 -6.25 -1.87
N ARG A 118 -2.42 -5.80 -1.34
CA ARG A 118 -3.53 -5.30 -2.17
C ARG A 118 -3.16 -4.03 -2.92
N ILE A 119 -2.59 -3.04 -2.24
CA ILE A 119 -2.13 -1.79 -2.88
C ILE A 119 -1.14 -2.11 -4.00
N ARG A 120 -0.13 -2.92 -3.69
CA ARG A 120 0.89 -3.34 -4.66
C ARG A 120 0.23 -3.97 -5.89
N ARG A 121 -0.80 -4.80 -5.70
CA ARG A 121 -1.54 -5.42 -6.80
C ARG A 121 -2.30 -4.39 -7.64
N TYR A 122 -3.03 -3.46 -7.02
CA TYR A 122 -3.76 -2.41 -7.75
C TYR A 122 -2.82 -1.48 -8.51
N VAL A 123 -1.73 -1.04 -7.89
CA VAL A 123 -0.70 -0.25 -8.58
C VAL A 123 -0.04 -1.05 -9.71
N GLN A 124 0.15 -2.37 -9.52
CA GLN A 124 0.68 -3.23 -10.58
C GLN A 124 -0.28 -3.34 -11.78
N ASP A 125 -1.58 -3.36 -11.55
CA ASP A 125 -2.61 -3.38 -12.60
C ASP A 125 -2.60 -2.05 -13.39
N GLU A 126 -2.53 -0.91 -12.70
CA GLU A 126 -2.34 0.42 -13.32
C GLU A 126 -1.05 0.48 -14.17
N VAL A 127 0.07 -0.03 -13.65
CA VAL A 127 1.33 -0.10 -14.40
C VAL A 127 1.19 -0.99 -15.65
N ASN A 128 0.49 -2.12 -15.54
CA ASN A 128 0.27 -3.02 -16.67
C ASN A 128 -0.58 -2.33 -17.75
N GLU A 129 -1.63 -1.61 -17.36
CA GLU A 129 -2.47 -0.83 -18.29
C GLU A 129 -1.66 0.28 -18.97
N PHE A 130 -0.89 1.04 -18.19
CA PHE A 130 -0.01 2.10 -18.71
C PHE A 130 0.99 1.57 -19.75
N VAL A 131 1.63 0.44 -19.46
CA VAL A 131 2.56 -0.22 -20.39
C VAL A 131 1.83 -0.70 -21.65
N GLY A 132 0.64 -1.28 -21.49
CA GLY A 132 -0.20 -1.73 -22.61
C GLY A 132 -0.59 -0.59 -23.54
N ALA A 133 -1.01 0.55 -22.97
CA ALA A 133 -1.35 1.77 -23.71
C ALA A 133 -0.12 2.37 -24.41
N ALA A 134 1.05 2.39 -23.75
CA ALA A 134 2.29 2.89 -24.33
C ALA A 134 2.86 2.00 -25.46
N GLY A 135 2.50 0.70 -25.48
CA GLY A 135 2.90 -0.28 -26.50
C GLY A 135 2.03 -0.28 -27.76
N MET A 136 0.89 0.42 -27.76
CA MET A 136 0.00 0.58 -28.92
C MET A 136 0.29 1.93 -29.60
N PRO A 137 1.15 2.00 -30.63
CA PRO A 137 1.18 3.19 -31.47
C PRO A 137 -0.18 3.32 -32.17
N GLU A 138 -0.79 4.50 -32.06
CA GLU A 138 -1.95 4.89 -32.87
C GLU A 138 -1.63 4.64 -34.35
N ASN A 139 -2.49 3.89 -35.05
CA ASN A 139 -2.44 3.74 -36.52
C ASN A 139 -2.84 5.03 -37.21
#